data_AF-A0A7S0G772-F1
#
_entry.id   AF-A0A7S0G772-F1
#
_cell.length_a   1.000
_cell.length_b   1.000
_cell.length_c   1.000
_cell.angle_alpha   90.00
_cell.angle_beta   90.00
_cell.angle_gamma   90.00
#
_symmetry.space_group_name_H-M   'P 1'
#
loop_
_entity.id
_entity.type
_entity.pdbx_description
1 polymer ?
#
loop_
_entity_poly.entity_id
_entity_poly.type
_entity_poly.pdbx_seq_one_letter_code
_entity_poly.pdbx_strand_id
1 'polypeptide(L)'
;MTNLGFVGLRIPLNTRRDPRLKKSERRRSSRLFRCRANLGMRGEDGSSRNKIFLSDLEPVSPEALNNRPLQYAKVGAYAVFDGADELRYVGYSRNVFAKLRLHSILQPQACVSFRLYFPDAGRDVSPQDLENVLDMWIVQNGKIPSGNTTERNLWESPAGTSQPPMPSRPTDPNYTIMKPSSTSKREREQEYERKDQFPRAKPYRRGYDDSSEYDPFDPFSAKRSSSRESIGSQFLDNVVYNDTWYPIVLISGVAFFLWIVNLSQVARPLTELN
;
A
#
# COMPACT_ATOMS: atom_id res chain seq x y z
N MET A 1 28.72 25.42 -59.21
CA MET A 1 28.33 26.19 -58.01
C MET A 1 27.00 25.61 -57.53
N THR A 2 27.06 24.76 -56.52
CA THR A 2 25.97 23.87 -56.10
C THR A 2 25.05 24.54 -55.09
N ASN A 3 23.75 24.52 -55.38
CA ASN A 3 22.64 24.88 -54.50
C ASN A 3 22.50 23.84 -53.38
N LEU A 4 22.42 24.31 -52.13
CA LEU A 4 21.91 23.52 -51.00
C LEU A 4 20.86 24.37 -50.27
N GLY A 5 19.59 24.04 -50.54
CA GLY A 5 18.42 24.66 -49.92
C GLY A 5 18.20 24.12 -48.50
N PHE A 6 18.12 25.05 -47.55
CA PHE A 6 17.88 24.78 -46.14
C PHE A 6 16.36 24.73 -45.89
N VAL A 7 15.81 23.53 -45.64
CA VAL A 7 14.39 23.35 -45.29
C VAL A 7 14.23 23.57 -43.78
N GLY A 8 13.69 24.73 -43.41
CA GLY A 8 13.36 25.08 -42.02
C GLY A 8 12.01 24.49 -41.60
N LEU A 9 12.04 23.43 -40.79
CA LEU A 9 10.86 22.90 -40.09
C LEU A 9 10.63 23.70 -38.79
N ARG A 10 9.60 24.56 -38.78
CA ARG A 10 9.08 25.20 -37.56
C ARG A 10 8.16 24.21 -36.82
N ILE A 11 8.59 23.76 -35.65
CA ILE A 11 7.77 23.01 -34.70
C ILE A 11 7.12 24.01 -33.72
N PRO A 12 5.79 24.06 -33.58
CA PRO A 12 5.15 24.91 -32.59
C PRO A 12 5.20 24.25 -31.20
N LEU A 13 5.91 24.88 -30.25
CA LEU A 13 5.84 24.57 -28.83
C LEU A 13 4.55 25.14 -28.24
N ASN A 14 3.51 24.31 -28.09
CA ASN A 14 2.30 24.65 -27.35
C ASN A 14 2.27 23.88 -26.03
N THR A 15 2.93 24.40 -25.00
CA THR A 15 2.83 23.87 -23.62
C THR A 15 1.73 24.62 -22.87
N ARG A 16 0.49 24.16 -23.02
CA ARG A 16 -0.63 24.58 -22.16
C ARG A 16 -0.51 23.86 -20.82
N ARG A 17 0.10 24.52 -19.83
CA ARG A 17 0.25 24.00 -18.46
C ARG A 17 -1.11 23.95 -17.77
N ASP A 18 -1.57 22.74 -17.46
CA ASP A 18 -2.78 22.48 -16.71
C ASP A 18 -2.52 22.59 -15.20
N PRO A 19 -3.12 23.54 -14.46
CA PRO A 19 -2.80 23.79 -13.04
C PRO A 19 -3.49 22.83 -12.05
N ARG A 20 -4.24 21.82 -12.50
CA ARG A 20 -5.15 21.03 -11.63
C ARG A 20 -4.64 19.68 -11.11
N LEU A 21 -3.42 19.25 -11.45
CA LEU A 21 -2.86 17.97 -10.97
C LEU A 21 -2.14 18.02 -9.61
N LYS A 22 -2.07 19.17 -8.93
CA LYS A 22 -1.21 19.34 -7.73
C LYS A 22 -1.79 18.87 -6.37
N LYS A 23 -2.97 18.25 -6.31
CA LYS A 23 -3.64 17.97 -5.02
C LYS A 23 -3.71 16.50 -4.57
N SER A 24 -3.59 15.51 -5.46
CA SER A 24 -3.68 14.09 -5.07
C SER A 24 -2.32 13.45 -4.73
N GLU A 25 -1.23 13.96 -5.30
CA GLU A 25 0.13 13.43 -5.08
C GLU A 25 0.74 13.88 -3.75
N ARG A 26 0.19 14.94 -3.15
CA ARG A 26 0.63 15.50 -1.86
C ARG A 26 0.24 14.69 -0.62
N ARG A 27 -0.57 13.63 -0.74
CA ARG A 27 -1.13 12.91 0.44
C ARG A 27 -0.45 11.57 0.76
N ARG A 28 0.42 11.03 -0.09
CA ARG A 28 1.20 9.81 0.21
C ARG A 28 2.70 10.03 0.32
N SER A 29 3.24 11.07 -0.33
CA SER A 29 4.64 11.48 -0.20
C SER A 29 4.99 11.97 1.23
N SER A 30 4.01 12.40 2.02
CA SER A 30 4.22 12.89 3.39
C SER A 30 4.49 11.83 4.45
N ARG A 31 4.33 10.52 4.14
CA ARG A 31 4.63 9.45 5.12
C ARG A 31 6.11 9.09 5.17
N LEU A 32 6.88 9.39 4.12
CA LEU A 32 8.32 9.15 4.07
C LEU A 32 9.17 10.31 4.63
N PHE A 33 8.54 11.42 5.03
CA PHE A 33 9.23 12.60 5.57
C PHE A 33 9.25 12.66 7.10
N ARG A 34 9.06 11.53 7.78
CA ARG A 34 9.24 11.44 9.24
C ARG A 34 10.54 10.76 9.63
N CYS A 35 11.63 11.01 8.90
CA CYS A 35 12.98 10.90 9.46
C CYS A 35 13.21 12.10 10.40
N ARG A 36 12.49 12.12 11.54
CA ARG A 36 12.72 13.11 12.58
C ARG A 36 13.91 12.62 13.39
N ALA A 37 14.96 13.44 13.40
CA ALA A 37 16.13 13.34 14.26
C ALA A 37 15.73 12.98 15.70
N ASN A 38 15.88 11.71 16.05
CA ASN A 38 15.72 11.18 17.39
C ASN A 38 16.92 10.30 17.76
N LEU A 39 18.13 10.76 17.40
CA LEU A 39 19.41 10.21 17.84
C LEU A 39 19.88 10.85 19.16
N GLY A 40 18.95 11.32 20.00
CA GLY A 40 19.25 11.96 21.27
C GLY A 40 18.41 11.38 22.41
N MET A 41 19.05 10.54 23.21
CA MET A 41 18.78 10.33 24.64
C MET A 41 17.37 9.89 25.05
N ARG A 42 17.15 8.57 25.19
CA ARG A 42 16.38 8.02 26.32
C ARG A 42 16.48 6.48 26.41
N GLY A 43 17.04 6.01 27.53
CA GLY A 43 16.70 4.74 28.18
C GLY A 43 17.24 3.48 27.51
N GLU A 44 18.43 3.06 27.92
CA GLU A 44 18.78 1.64 27.97
C GLU A 44 17.87 0.94 28.97
N ASP A 45 16.76 0.36 28.54
CA ASP A 45 15.97 -0.57 29.34
C ASP A 45 15.59 -1.80 28.49
N GLY A 46 16.42 -2.85 28.61
CA GLY A 46 15.97 -4.25 28.75
C GLY A 46 15.28 -4.98 27.60
N SER A 47 15.06 -4.37 26.44
CA SER A 47 14.62 -5.10 25.24
C SER A 47 15.62 -4.86 24.12
N SER A 48 16.64 -5.72 24.07
CA SER A 48 17.49 -5.94 22.91
C SER A 48 16.61 -6.38 21.74
N ARG A 49 15.82 -5.47 21.17
CA ARG A 49 15.21 -5.67 19.87
C ARG A 49 16.38 -5.85 18.93
N ASN A 50 16.58 -7.09 18.48
CA ASN A 50 17.65 -7.47 17.57
C ASN A 50 17.71 -6.44 16.45
N LYS A 51 18.73 -5.58 16.52
CA LYS A 51 18.99 -4.58 15.49
C LYS A 51 19.47 -5.37 14.28
N ILE A 52 18.61 -5.51 13.28
CA ILE A 52 18.93 -6.24 12.06
C ILE A 52 19.63 -5.28 11.13
N PHE A 53 20.94 -5.44 10.99
CA PHE A 53 21.72 -4.65 10.04
C PHE A 53 21.67 -5.26 8.66
N LEU A 54 21.74 -4.39 7.65
CA LEU A 54 21.73 -4.78 6.25
C LEU A 54 22.99 -5.56 5.86
N SER A 55 24.11 -5.32 6.56
CA SER A 55 25.40 -6.03 6.42
C SER A 55 25.35 -7.49 6.85
N ASP A 56 24.42 -7.83 7.76
CA ASP A 56 24.40 -9.15 8.39
C ASP A 56 23.54 -10.14 7.59
N LEU A 57 22.83 -9.64 6.58
CA LEU A 57 21.94 -10.43 5.73
C LEU A 57 22.69 -10.95 4.51
N GLU A 58 22.50 -12.24 4.23
CA GLU A 58 23.06 -12.89 3.06
C GLU A 58 22.44 -12.31 1.77
N PRO A 59 23.25 -11.93 0.76
CA PRO A 59 22.75 -11.52 -0.54
C PRO A 59 22.23 -12.74 -1.31
N VAL A 60 20.98 -12.65 -1.78
CA VAL A 60 20.28 -13.67 -2.55
C VAL A 60 20.18 -13.23 -4.01
N SER A 61 20.59 -14.09 -4.94
CA SER A 61 20.44 -13.82 -6.37
C SER A 61 19.01 -14.08 -6.87
N PRO A 62 18.58 -13.44 -7.97
CA PRO A 62 17.28 -13.72 -8.61
C PRO A 62 17.08 -15.19 -8.98
N GLU A 63 18.15 -15.88 -9.37
CA GLU A 63 18.10 -17.31 -9.68
C GLU A 63 17.82 -18.16 -8.44
N ALA A 64 18.52 -17.89 -7.34
CA ALA A 64 18.29 -18.56 -6.06
C ALA A 64 16.83 -18.38 -5.58
N LEU A 65 16.28 -17.18 -5.78
CA LEU A 65 14.89 -16.87 -5.47
C LEU A 65 13.91 -17.76 -6.26
N ASN A 66 14.14 -17.90 -7.57
CA ASN A 66 13.27 -18.68 -8.46
C ASN A 66 13.35 -20.19 -8.21
N ASN A 67 14.50 -20.69 -7.76
CA ASN A 67 14.68 -22.11 -7.45
C ASN A 67 13.93 -22.55 -6.19
N ARG A 68 13.64 -21.63 -5.25
CA ARG A 68 13.01 -21.94 -3.96
C ARG A 68 11.85 -21.00 -3.63
N PRO A 69 10.79 -20.94 -4.45
CA PRO A 69 9.73 -19.93 -4.31
C PRO A 69 8.99 -20.02 -2.97
N LEU A 70 8.75 -21.24 -2.47
CA LEU A 70 8.04 -21.48 -1.21
C LEU A 70 8.82 -20.99 0.01
N GLN A 71 10.15 -20.96 -0.06
CA GLN A 71 11.00 -20.50 1.04
C GLN A 71 10.85 -18.98 1.26
N TYR A 72 10.61 -18.22 0.18
CA TYR A 72 10.54 -16.76 0.20
C TYR A 72 9.10 -16.21 0.13
N ALA A 73 8.10 -17.09 -0.02
CA ALA A 73 6.68 -16.74 -0.05
C ALA A 73 6.08 -16.51 1.35
N LYS A 74 6.77 -15.72 2.18
CA LYS A 74 6.35 -15.37 3.55
C LYS A 74 6.44 -13.88 3.81
N VAL A 75 5.93 -13.46 4.98
CA VAL A 75 5.95 -12.06 5.43
C VAL A 75 7.38 -11.67 5.77
N GLY A 76 7.83 -10.51 5.28
CA GLY A 76 9.19 -10.03 5.55
C GLY A 76 9.49 -8.67 4.95
N ALA A 77 10.68 -8.17 5.28
CA ALA A 77 11.28 -6.99 4.69
C ALA A 77 12.35 -7.40 3.68
N TYR A 78 12.54 -6.59 2.65
CA TYR A 78 13.51 -6.86 1.59
C TYR A 78 14.14 -5.56 1.09
N ALA A 79 15.40 -5.68 0.70
CA ALA A 79 16.21 -4.64 0.08
C ALA A 79 16.68 -5.14 -1.29
N VAL A 80 16.64 -4.26 -2.28
CA VAL A 80 17.03 -4.53 -3.67
C VAL A 80 18.29 -3.74 -3.99
N PHE A 81 19.27 -4.43 -4.56
CA PHE A 81 20.56 -3.88 -4.92
C PHE A 81 20.84 -4.05 -6.41
N ASP A 82 21.52 -3.05 -6.94
CA ASP A 82 22.06 -3.02 -8.30
C ASP A 82 23.36 -3.84 -8.41
N GLY A 83 23.90 -3.98 -9.62
CA GLY A 83 25.19 -4.63 -9.88
C GLY A 83 26.38 -3.94 -9.22
N ALA A 84 26.23 -2.69 -8.80
CA ALA A 84 27.21 -1.94 -8.02
C ALA A 84 27.08 -2.11 -6.49
N ASP A 85 26.22 -3.03 -6.02
CA ASP A 85 25.82 -3.18 -4.60
C ASP A 85 25.25 -1.88 -3.98
N GLU A 86 24.68 -1.02 -4.83
CA GLU A 86 23.98 0.18 -4.39
C GLU A 86 22.51 -0.14 -4.08
N LEU A 87 22.03 0.34 -2.93
CA LEU A 87 20.63 0.17 -2.51
C LEU A 87 19.70 0.98 -3.42
N ARG A 88 18.85 0.28 -4.19
CA ARG A 88 17.90 0.88 -5.15
C ARG A 88 16.49 0.97 -4.64
N TYR A 89 16.08 0.03 -3.79
CA TYR A 89 14.73 -0.04 -3.25
C TYR A 89 14.69 -0.78 -1.91
N VAL A 90 13.82 -0.37 -0.99
CA VAL A 90 13.51 -1.12 0.23
C VAL A 90 12.00 -1.19 0.46
N GLY A 91 11.51 -2.34 0.90
CA GLY A 91 10.08 -2.52 1.16
C GLY A 91 9.80 -3.73 2.03
N TYR A 92 8.55 -3.86 2.48
CA TYR A 92 8.07 -5.06 3.14
C TYR A 92 6.81 -5.58 2.44
N SER A 93 6.53 -6.87 2.60
CA SER A 93 5.38 -7.52 2.00
C SER A 93 4.94 -8.72 2.82
N ARG A 94 3.66 -9.09 2.70
CA ARG A 94 3.17 -10.37 3.22
C ARG A 94 3.66 -11.58 2.41
N ASN A 95 4.00 -11.34 1.14
CA ASN A 95 4.62 -12.30 0.25
C ASN A 95 5.80 -11.61 -0.43
N VAL A 96 7.00 -11.83 0.10
CA VAL A 96 8.23 -11.20 -0.40
C VAL A 96 8.56 -11.71 -1.80
N PHE A 97 8.47 -13.03 -2.04
CA PHE A 97 8.70 -13.64 -3.36
C PHE A 97 7.90 -12.96 -4.48
N ALA A 98 6.58 -12.79 -4.30
CA ALA A 98 5.72 -12.20 -5.32
C ALA A 98 6.11 -10.75 -5.66
N LYS A 99 6.56 -9.98 -4.66
CA LYS A 99 6.99 -8.59 -4.87
C LYS A 99 8.36 -8.50 -5.54
N LEU A 100 9.30 -9.34 -5.13
CA LEU A 100 10.62 -9.38 -5.78
C LEU A 100 10.52 -9.81 -7.24
N ARG A 101 9.67 -10.81 -7.55
CA ARG A 101 9.42 -11.23 -8.92
C ARG A 101 8.84 -10.08 -9.77
N LEU A 102 7.92 -9.31 -9.21
CA LEU A 102 7.39 -8.11 -9.88
C LEU A 102 8.53 -7.11 -10.14
N HIS A 103 9.37 -6.81 -9.14
CA HIS A 103 10.50 -5.89 -9.29
C HIS A 103 11.50 -6.36 -10.36
N SER A 104 11.81 -7.65 -10.41
CA SER A 104 12.67 -8.22 -11.45
C SER A 104 12.12 -8.05 -12.86
N ILE A 105 10.78 -8.03 -13.03
CA ILE A 105 10.14 -7.79 -14.32
C ILE A 105 10.17 -6.30 -14.68
N LEU A 106 9.91 -5.42 -13.70
CA LEU A 106 9.81 -3.98 -13.94
C LEU A 106 11.17 -3.30 -14.11
N GLN A 107 12.16 -3.71 -13.32
CA GLN A 107 13.48 -3.09 -13.23
C GLN A 107 14.59 -4.16 -13.26
N PRO A 108 14.75 -4.91 -14.35
CA PRO A 108 15.70 -6.02 -14.42
C PRO A 108 17.16 -5.57 -14.22
N GLN A 109 17.50 -4.36 -14.69
CA GLN A 109 18.86 -3.82 -14.55
C GLN A 109 19.20 -3.48 -13.11
N ALA A 110 18.22 -3.02 -12.32
CA ALA A 110 18.43 -2.61 -10.93
C ALA A 110 18.18 -3.75 -9.91
N CYS A 111 17.87 -4.97 -10.38
CA CYS A 111 17.53 -6.14 -9.55
C CYS A 111 18.59 -7.25 -9.71
N VAL A 112 19.81 -7.00 -9.26
CA VAL A 112 20.92 -7.96 -9.37
C VAL A 112 21.03 -8.84 -8.12
N SER A 113 20.82 -8.26 -6.94
CA SER A 113 20.83 -9.01 -5.68
C SER A 113 19.81 -8.46 -4.68
N PHE A 114 19.42 -9.31 -3.73
CA PHE A 114 18.42 -8.99 -2.72
C PHE A 114 18.93 -9.34 -1.33
N ARG A 115 18.63 -8.51 -0.32
CA ARG A 115 18.82 -8.89 1.09
C ARG A 115 17.47 -8.99 1.76
N LEU A 116 17.21 -10.12 2.39
CA LEU A 116 15.88 -10.48 2.88
C LEU A 116 15.91 -10.67 4.39
N TYR A 117 14.96 -10.04 5.07
CA TYR A 117 14.72 -10.27 6.48
C TYR A 117 13.36 -10.93 6.67
N PHE A 118 13.39 -12.07 7.35
CA PHE A 118 12.20 -12.80 7.73
C PHE A 118 12.14 -12.88 9.26
N PRO A 119 11.05 -12.42 9.87
CA PRO A 119 10.83 -12.62 11.30
C PRO A 119 10.62 -14.11 11.61
N ASP A 120 10.90 -14.48 12.86
CA ASP A 120 10.81 -15.86 13.34
C ASP A 120 9.39 -16.42 13.21
N ALA A 121 9.30 -17.67 12.76
CA ALA A 121 8.03 -18.37 12.60
C ALA A 121 7.39 -18.58 13.98
N GLY A 122 6.22 -17.96 14.21
CA GLY A 122 5.49 -18.01 15.48
C GLY A 122 5.45 -16.69 16.24
N ARG A 123 6.19 -15.67 15.80
CA ARG A 123 6.03 -14.30 16.29
C ARG A 123 4.96 -13.57 15.48
N ASP A 124 4.02 -12.93 16.17
CA ASP A 124 3.11 -11.97 15.55
C ASP A 124 3.90 -10.72 15.12
N VAL A 125 3.93 -10.46 13.82
CA VAL A 125 4.72 -9.38 13.23
C VAL A 125 3.77 -8.25 12.85
N SER A 126 3.90 -7.13 13.55
CA SER A 126 3.16 -5.94 13.19
C SER A 126 3.78 -5.28 11.95
N PRO A 127 2.99 -4.59 11.11
CA PRO A 127 3.54 -3.77 10.03
C PRO A 127 4.56 -2.74 10.54
N GLN A 128 4.36 -2.24 11.77
CA GLN A 128 5.24 -1.25 12.39
C GLN A 128 6.62 -1.83 12.72
N ASP A 129 6.71 -3.11 13.08
CA ASP A 129 8.01 -3.78 13.27
C ASP A 129 8.82 -3.80 11.97
N LEU A 130 8.16 -4.11 10.85
CA LEU A 130 8.79 -4.13 9.54
C LEU A 130 9.18 -2.73 9.06
N GLU A 131 8.32 -1.72 9.30
CA GLU A 131 8.63 -0.31 9.02
C GLU A 131 9.88 0.15 9.78
N ASN A 132 10.01 -0.20 11.07
CA ASN A 132 11.20 0.12 11.86
C ASN A 132 12.48 -0.50 11.27
N VAL A 133 12.40 -1.73 10.75
CA VAL A 133 13.54 -2.38 10.08
C VAL A 133 13.92 -1.64 8.80
N LEU A 134 12.94 -1.18 8.01
CA LEU A 134 13.22 -0.38 6.82
C LEU A 134 13.88 0.95 7.16
N ASP A 135 13.37 1.65 8.17
CA ASP A 135 13.94 2.92 8.63
C ASP A 135 15.39 2.75 9.07
N MET A 136 15.69 1.66 9.80
CA MET A 136 17.06 1.31 10.16
C MET A 136 17.96 1.10 8.95
N TRP A 137 17.50 0.37 7.92
CA TRP A 137 18.29 0.14 6.71
C TRP A 137 18.54 1.42 5.92
N ILE A 138 17.56 2.31 5.86
CA ILE A 138 17.69 3.62 5.22
C ILE A 138 18.72 4.49 5.98
N VAL A 139 18.66 4.50 7.31
CA VAL A 139 19.62 5.22 8.16
C VAL A 139 21.02 4.65 8.01
N GLN A 140 21.16 3.31 8.00
CA GLN A 140 22.45 2.63 7.81
C GLN A 140 23.07 2.94 6.45
N ASN A 141 22.26 2.96 5.38
CA ASN A 141 22.70 3.32 4.04
C ASN A 141 23.07 4.82 3.92
N GLY A 142 22.60 5.66 4.84
CA GLY A 142 22.84 7.11 4.87
C GLY A 142 22.11 7.90 3.77
N LYS A 143 21.44 7.22 2.85
CA LYS A 143 20.70 7.81 1.72
C LYS A 143 19.40 7.04 1.49
N ILE A 144 18.34 7.77 1.17
CA ILE A 144 17.06 7.18 0.77
C ILE A 144 17.19 6.71 -0.70
N PRO A 145 16.87 5.44 -1.01
CA PRO A 145 16.93 4.93 -2.37
C PRO A 145 16.00 5.70 -3.33
N SER A 146 16.42 5.85 -4.60
CA SER A 146 15.63 6.53 -5.63
C SER A 146 14.28 5.85 -5.86
N GLY A 147 14.26 4.50 -5.81
CA GLY A 147 13.05 3.68 -5.94
C GLY A 147 12.02 3.89 -4.83
N ASN A 148 12.42 4.45 -3.68
CA ASN A 148 11.50 4.77 -2.59
C ASN A 148 10.96 6.20 -2.67
N THR A 149 11.52 7.05 -3.54
CA THR A 149 11.20 8.48 -3.67
C THR A 149 10.55 8.79 -5.02
N THR A 150 11.28 9.41 -5.95
CA THR A 150 10.76 9.88 -7.24
C THR A 150 10.41 8.74 -8.18
N GLU A 151 11.13 7.63 -8.09
CA GLU A 151 11.00 6.50 -9.03
C GLU A 151 10.04 5.42 -8.54
N ARG A 152 9.34 5.63 -7.42
CA ARG A 152 8.43 4.63 -6.82
C ARG A 152 7.44 4.02 -7.80
N ASN A 153 6.89 4.83 -8.71
CA ASN A 153 5.94 4.36 -9.71
C ASN A 153 6.53 3.28 -10.63
N LEU A 154 7.84 3.31 -10.89
CA LEU A 154 8.56 2.32 -11.69
C LEU A 154 8.68 0.96 -11.00
N TRP A 155 8.55 0.93 -9.67
CA TRP A 155 8.67 -0.28 -8.84
C TRP A 155 7.31 -0.85 -8.44
N GLU A 156 6.29 -0.01 -8.25
CA GLU A 156 4.99 -0.45 -7.75
C GLU A 156 3.97 -0.73 -8.86
N SER A 157 4.08 -0.05 -10.00
CA SER A 157 3.10 -0.12 -11.08
C SER A 157 3.73 -0.68 -12.34
N PRO A 158 3.24 -1.81 -12.90
CA PRO A 158 3.54 -2.15 -14.27
C PRO A 158 3.02 -1.01 -15.14
N ALA A 159 3.94 -0.27 -15.77
CA ALA A 159 3.63 0.81 -16.69
C ALA A 159 2.70 0.25 -17.79
N GLY A 160 1.40 0.51 -17.68
CA GLY A 160 0.39 -0.13 -18.51
C GLY A 160 -1.03 -0.08 -17.94
N THR A 161 -1.21 0.21 -16.65
CA THR A 161 -2.55 0.53 -16.11
C THR A 161 -2.66 2.02 -15.81
N SER A 162 -2.58 2.86 -16.85
CA SER A 162 -3.60 3.91 -16.91
C SER A 162 -4.89 3.14 -16.82
N GLN A 163 -5.59 3.18 -15.69
CA GLN A 163 -6.99 2.74 -15.71
C GLN A 163 -7.58 3.43 -16.94
N PRO A 164 -8.11 2.71 -17.94
CA PRO A 164 -8.86 3.38 -18.98
C PRO A 164 -9.86 4.24 -18.21
N PRO A 165 -10.01 5.55 -18.54
CA PRO A 165 -11.02 6.36 -17.91
C PRO A 165 -12.29 5.53 -17.97
N MET A 166 -12.79 5.11 -16.79
CA MET A 166 -14.00 4.32 -16.74
C MET A 166 -14.99 5.07 -17.63
N PRO A 167 -15.54 4.46 -18.69
CA PRO A 167 -16.47 5.16 -19.55
C PRO A 167 -17.50 5.74 -18.59
N SER A 168 -17.57 7.08 -18.54
CA SER A 168 -18.59 7.78 -17.78
C SER A 168 -19.88 7.05 -18.10
N ARG A 169 -20.49 6.46 -17.07
CA ARG A 169 -21.70 5.64 -17.18
C ARG A 169 -22.60 6.34 -18.21
N PRO A 170 -23.00 5.68 -19.32
CA PRO A 170 -23.86 6.31 -20.29
C PRO A 170 -25.05 6.86 -19.53
N THR A 171 -25.17 8.18 -19.45
CA THR A 171 -26.41 8.83 -19.05
C THR A 171 -27.33 8.64 -20.24
N ASP A 172 -27.84 7.41 -20.40
CA ASP A 172 -28.97 7.18 -21.28
C ASP A 172 -30.11 8.04 -20.71
N PRO A 173 -30.64 9.02 -21.46
CA PRO A 173 -31.81 9.77 -21.00
C PRO A 173 -33.08 8.92 -20.94
N ASN A 174 -32.99 7.62 -21.23
CA ASN A 174 -34.10 6.69 -21.37
C ASN A 174 -33.99 5.44 -20.48
N TYR A 175 -33.23 5.47 -19.37
CA TYR A 175 -33.51 4.53 -18.29
C TYR A 175 -34.65 5.11 -17.46
N THR A 176 -35.87 4.66 -17.75
CA THR A 176 -37.00 4.90 -16.86
C THR A 176 -36.63 4.29 -15.52
N ILE A 177 -36.34 5.14 -14.53
CA ILE A 177 -36.36 4.77 -13.12
C ILE A 177 -37.75 4.20 -12.90
N MET A 178 -37.88 2.87 -12.91
CA MET A 178 -39.03 2.21 -12.33
C MET A 178 -39.03 2.63 -10.88
N LYS A 179 -39.79 3.70 -10.58
CA LYS A 179 -40.14 4.05 -9.22
C LYS A 179 -40.73 2.76 -8.64
N PRO A 180 -40.21 2.25 -7.50
CA PRO A 180 -40.87 1.14 -6.85
C PRO A 180 -42.33 1.55 -6.67
N SER A 181 -43.24 0.79 -7.26
CA SER A 181 -44.66 1.03 -7.08
C SER A 181 -44.89 1.09 -5.58
N SER A 182 -45.50 2.19 -5.14
CA SER A 182 -45.97 2.34 -3.77
C SER A 182 -47.12 1.36 -3.58
N THR A 183 -46.79 0.08 -3.44
CA THR A 183 -47.74 -0.92 -2.97
C THR A 183 -48.23 -0.45 -1.63
N SER A 184 -49.54 -0.29 -1.50
CA SER A 184 -50.14 0.17 -0.26
C SER A 184 -49.77 -0.82 0.84
N LYS A 185 -49.65 -0.34 2.09
CA LYS A 185 -49.31 -1.20 3.24
C LYS A 185 -50.17 -2.47 3.30
N ARG A 186 -51.41 -2.38 2.83
CA ARG A 186 -52.39 -3.48 2.76
C ARG A 186 -52.05 -4.57 1.74
N GLU A 187 -51.39 -4.23 0.63
CA GLU A 187 -50.93 -5.23 -0.35
C GLU A 187 -49.70 -5.99 0.13
N ARG A 188 -48.79 -5.35 0.88
CA ARG A 188 -47.63 -6.06 1.47
C ARG A 188 -48.02 -7.04 2.56
N GLU A 189 -49.04 -6.72 3.34
CA GLU A 189 -49.58 -7.62 4.37
C GLU A 189 -50.29 -8.84 3.73
N GLN A 190 -51.05 -8.64 2.65
CA GLN A 190 -51.66 -9.75 1.90
C GLN A 190 -50.63 -10.65 1.18
N GLU A 191 -49.51 -10.09 0.71
CA GLU A 191 -48.43 -10.89 0.12
C GLU A 191 -47.69 -11.74 1.17
N TYR A 192 -47.61 -11.26 2.41
CA TYR A 192 -47.05 -12.02 3.53
C TYR A 192 -47.98 -13.17 3.94
N GLU A 193 -49.28 -12.92 4.10
CA GLU A 193 -50.26 -13.97 4.44
C GLU A 193 -50.37 -15.04 3.34
N ARG A 194 -50.25 -14.65 2.06
CA ARG A 194 -50.27 -15.62 0.95
C ARG A 194 -49.04 -16.54 0.95
N LYS A 195 -47.90 -16.10 1.48
CA LYS A 195 -46.67 -16.92 1.57
C LYS A 195 -46.71 -17.96 2.69
N ASP A 196 -47.56 -17.77 3.70
CA ASP A 196 -47.72 -18.72 4.82
C ASP A 196 -48.68 -19.88 4.53
N GLN A 197 -49.43 -19.82 3.42
CA GLN A 197 -50.42 -20.85 3.05
C GLN A 197 -49.87 -21.99 2.19
N PHE A 198 -48.62 -21.89 1.72
CA PHE A 198 -47.95 -23.00 1.07
C PHE A 198 -47.11 -23.76 2.11
N PRO A 199 -47.39 -25.06 2.38
CA PRO A 199 -46.55 -25.84 3.28
C PRO A 199 -45.12 -25.79 2.74
N ARG A 200 -44.23 -25.25 3.57
CA ARG A 200 -42.79 -25.11 3.31
C ARG A 200 -42.28 -26.47 2.85
N ALA A 201 -42.13 -26.66 1.54
CA ALA A 201 -41.54 -27.87 1.00
C ALA A 201 -40.18 -28.01 1.68
N LYS A 202 -40.03 -29.06 2.50
CA LYS A 202 -38.75 -29.37 3.14
C LYS A 202 -37.71 -29.38 2.03
N PRO A 203 -36.62 -28.60 2.13
CA PRO A 203 -35.61 -28.62 1.10
C PRO A 203 -35.15 -30.06 0.95
N TYR A 204 -35.39 -30.63 -0.23
CA TYR A 204 -34.88 -31.94 -0.60
C TYR A 204 -33.37 -31.82 -0.44
N ARG A 205 -32.84 -32.42 0.63
CA ARG A 205 -31.40 -32.51 0.88
C ARG A 205 -30.89 -33.43 -0.22
N ARG A 206 -30.56 -32.83 -1.37
CA ARG A 206 -29.92 -33.52 -2.49
C ARG A 206 -28.57 -33.98 -1.94
N GLY A 207 -28.53 -35.23 -1.49
CA GLY A 207 -27.30 -35.94 -1.20
C GLY A 207 -26.50 -35.94 -2.48
N TYR A 208 -25.49 -35.08 -2.53
CA TYR A 208 -24.33 -35.38 -3.33
C TYR A 208 -23.65 -36.51 -2.58
N ASP A 209 -23.81 -37.73 -3.09
CA ASP A 209 -22.84 -38.78 -2.83
C ASP A 209 -21.50 -38.25 -3.31
N ASP A 210 -20.69 -37.81 -2.35
CA ASP A 210 -19.31 -37.37 -2.51
C ASP A 210 -18.42 -38.60 -2.74
N SER A 211 -18.73 -39.33 -3.81
CA SER A 211 -17.80 -40.25 -4.45
C SER A 211 -16.93 -39.38 -5.35
N SER A 212 -15.97 -38.70 -4.75
CA SER A 212 -14.92 -37.98 -5.49
C SER A 212 -14.20 -39.00 -6.37
N GLU A 213 -14.54 -38.98 -7.65
CA GLU A 213 -13.84 -39.68 -8.72
C GLU A 213 -12.41 -39.14 -8.75
N TYR A 214 -11.50 -39.94 -8.18
CA TYR A 214 -10.07 -39.67 -8.17
C TYR A 214 -9.56 -39.84 -9.59
N ASP A 215 -9.34 -38.72 -10.30
CA ASP A 215 -8.66 -38.71 -11.60
C ASP A 215 -7.14 -38.87 -11.36
N PRO A 216 -6.53 -40.03 -11.70
CA PRO A 216 -5.12 -40.30 -11.40
C PRO A 216 -4.13 -39.43 -12.20
N PHE A 217 -4.60 -38.62 -13.14
CA PHE A 217 -3.74 -37.80 -14.02
C PHE A 217 -3.88 -36.28 -13.83
N ASP A 218 -4.66 -35.78 -12.87
CA ASP A 218 -4.71 -34.35 -12.56
C ASP A 218 -3.68 -33.94 -11.48
N PRO A 219 -2.58 -33.23 -11.83
CA PRO A 219 -1.56 -32.80 -10.88
C PRO A 219 -2.04 -31.75 -9.86
N PHE A 220 -3.28 -31.25 -9.95
CA PHE A 220 -3.85 -30.27 -9.04
C PHE A 220 -4.87 -30.82 -8.03
N SER A 221 -5.27 -32.10 -8.13
CA SER A 221 -6.36 -32.66 -7.30
C SER A 221 -5.94 -33.02 -5.87
N ALA A 222 -4.65 -33.23 -5.60
CA ALA A 222 -4.15 -33.82 -4.34
C ALA A 222 -4.03 -32.87 -3.12
N LYS A 223 -4.63 -31.65 -3.11
CA LYS A 223 -4.29 -30.65 -2.06
C LYS A 223 -5.43 -29.85 -1.42
N ARG A 224 -6.70 -30.26 -1.52
CA ARG A 224 -7.83 -29.49 -0.95
C ARG A 224 -8.57 -30.07 0.24
N SER A 225 -8.12 -31.17 0.84
CA SER A 225 -8.78 -31.76 2.00
C SER A 225 -7.92 -31.75 3.27
N SER A 226 -7.79 -30.60 3.93
CA SER A 226 -7.86 -30.51 5.40
C SER A 226 -7.94 -29.05 5.88
N SER A 227 -8.79 -28.84 6.88
CA SER A 227 -8.90 -27.64 7.74
C SER A 227 -9.65 -26.43 7.15
N ARG A 228 -10.98 -26.59 7.04
CA ARG A 228 -11.95 -25.49 6.95
C ARG A 228 -12.48 -25.18 8.35
N GLU A 229 -11.71 -24.44 9.15
CA GLU A 229 -12.25 -23.78 10.34
C GLU A 229 -12.98 -22.49 9.93
N SER A 230 -14.21 -22.36 10.42
CA SER A 230 -15.08 -21.22 10.15
C SER A 230 -14.59 -19.98 10.90
N ILE A 231 -14.05 -19.01 10.18
CA ILE A 231 -13.89 -17.64 10.68
C ILE A 231 -14.99 -16.79 10.05
N GLY A 232 -15.91 -16.37 10.92
CA GLY A 232 -17.09 -15.61 10.58
C GLY A 232 -16.77 -14.30 9.86
N SER A 233 -17.46 -14.10 8.75
CA SER A 233 -17.54 -12.85 8.01
C SER A 233 -18.48 -11.88 8.75
N GLN A 234 -17.97 -11.23 9.80
CA GLN A 234 -18.60 -10.05 10.41
C GLN A 234 -17.51 -9.15 11.01
N PHE A 235 -16.78 -8.40 10.18
CA PHE A 235 -16.01 -7.24 10.64
C PHE A 235 -15.69 -6.28 9.49
N LEU A 236 -16.73 -5.91 8.74
CA LEU A 236 -16.73 -4.72 7.89
C LEU A 236 -17.95 -3.92 8.30
N ASP A 237 -17.84 -3.18 9.40
CA ASP A 237 -18.60 -1.94 9.62
C ASP A 237 -17.99 -1.17 10.78
N ASN A 238 -17.85 0.15 10.58
CA ASN A 238 -17.57 1.18 11.58
C ASN A 238 -16.16 1.23 12.20
N VAL A 239 -15.19 1.69 11.42
CA VAL A 239 -14.16 2.58 12.00
C VAL A 239 -14.52 4.02 11.62
N VAL A 240 -15.22 4.66 12.55
CA VAL A 240 -15.42 6.11 12.62
C VAL A 240 -14.03 6.75 12.62
N TYR A 241 -13.58 7.19 11.44
CA TYR A 241 -12.33 7.94 11.25
C TYR A 241 -12.69 9.40 10.99
N ASN A 242 -13.05 10.11 12.05
CA ASN A 242 -13.01 11.57 12.11
C ASN A 242 -12.89 11.92 13.59
N ASP A 243 -11.70 12.41 14.01
CA ASP A 243 -11.53 13.49 15.01
C ASP A 243 -10.14 13.56 15.69
N THR A 244 -9.22 12.61 15.44
CA THR A 244 -7.91 12.62 16.15
C THR A 244 -6.86 13.61 15.65
N TRP A 245 -7.12 14.35 14.56
CA TRP A 245 -6.15 15.33 14.03
C TRP A 245 -6.32 16.76 14.58
N TYR A 246 -7.51 17.12 15.08
CA TYR A 246 -7.76 18.42 15.72
C TYR A 246 -6.89 18.70 16.96
N PRO A 247 -6.70 17.77 17.92
CA PRO A 247 -5.92 18.08 19.12
C PRO A 247 -4.43 18.34 18.80
N ILE A 248 -3.87 17.67 17.78
CA ILE A 248 -2.46 17.85 17.40
C ILE A 248 -2.23 19.23 16.78
N VAL A 249 -3.14 19.69 15.91
CA VAL A 249 -3.08 21.02 15.30
C VAL A 249 -3.31 22.12 16.36
N LEU A 250 -4.22 21.89 17.31
CA LEU A 250 -4.51 22.84 18.38
C LEU A 250 -3.32 23.02 19.34
N ILE A 251 -2.68 21.93 19.78
CA ILE A 251 -1.53 21.99 20.70
C ILE A 251 -0.31 22.66 20.03
N SER A 252 -0.05 22.36 18.76
CA SER A 252 1.06 22.98 18.02
C SER A 252 0.84 24.47 17.75
N GLY A 253 -0.41 24.88 17.50
CA GLY A 253 -0.77 26.30 17.37
C GLY A 253 -0.54 27.08 18.67
N VAL A 254 -0.95 26.54 19.82
CA VAL A 254 -0.77 27.19 21.13
C VAL A 254 0.71 27.33 21.48
N ALA A 255 1.53 26.31 21.25
CA ALA A 255 2.96 26.37 21.50
C ALA A 255 3.67 27.44 20.64
N PHE A 256 3.29 27.55 19.36
CA PHE A 256 3.83 28.58 18.46
C PHE A 256 3.41 29.99 18.89
N PHE A 257 2.16 30.16 19.33
CA PHE A 257 1.67 31.45 19.82
C PHE A 257 2.40 31.90 21.09
N LEU A 258 2.60 30.99 22.06
CA LEU A 258 3.36 31.29 23.29
C LEU A 258 4.82 31.64 22.99
N TRP A 259 5.43 31.01 21.98
CA TRP A 259 6.79 31.35 21.55
C TRP A 259 6.88 32.77 20.98
N ILE A 260 5.90 33.20 20.17
CA ILE A 260 5.84 34.58 19.64
C ILE A 260 5.65 35.61 20.76
N VAL A 261 4.77 35.33 21.72
CA VAL A 261 4.54 36.23 22.87
C VAL A 261 5.80 36.35 23.74
N ASN A 262 6.57 35.27 23.89
CA ASN A 262 7.84 35.34 24.61
C ASN A 262 8.88 36.17 23.83
N LEU A 263 8.92 36.03 22.50
CA LEU A 263 9.83 36.80 21.64
C LEU A 263 9.58 38.32 21.73
N SER A 264 8.31 38.74 21.85
CA SER A 264 7.96 40.17 21.95
C SER A 264 8.30 40.79 23.31
N GLN A 265 8.38 40.00 24.38
CA GLN A 265 8.81 40.49 25.70
C GLN A 265 10.31 40.78 25.76
N VAL A 266 11.11 40.04 24.99
CA VAL A 266 12.57 40.23 24.93
C VAL A 266 12.94 41.50 24.14
N ALA A 267 12.04 41.98 23.27
CA ALA A 267 12.29 43.15 22.43
C ALA A 267 11.88 44.49 23.07
N ARG A 268 11.84 44.61 24.41
CA ARG A 268 11.62 45.92 25.05
C ARG A 268 12.87 46.79 24.87
N PRO A 269 12.80 47.93 24.15
CA PRO A 269 13.95 48.80 23.95
C PRO A 269 14.32 49.50 25.25
N LEU A 270 15.60 49.39 25.62
CA LEU A 270 16.27 50.19 26.66
C LEU A 270 16.15 51.67 26.31
N THR A 271 15.06 52.30 26.75
CA THR A 271 14.78 53.74 26.54
C THR A 271 14.47 54.43 27.85
N GLU A 272 15.10 54.05 28.95
CA GLU A 272 15.14 54.88 30.17
C GLU A 272 16.47 54.70 30.89
N LEU A 273 17.44 55.55 30.55
CA LEU A 273 18.55 55.95 31.42
C LEU A 273 18.88 57.41 31.04
N ASN A 274 18.19 58.35 31.68
CA ASN A 274 18.61 59.74 31.82
C ASN A 274 18.11 60.27 33.16
#